data_AF-A0AA35SWV4-F1
#
_entry.id   AF-A0AA35SWV4-F1
#
_cell.length_a   1.000
_cell.length_b   1.000
_cell.length_c   1.000
_cell.angle_alpha   90.00
_cell.angle_beta   90.00
_cell.angle_gamma   90.00
#
_symmetry.space_group_name_H-M   'P 1'
#
loop_
_entity.id
_entity.type
_entity.pdbx_description
1 polymer ?
#
loop_
_entity_poly.entity_id
_entity_poly.type
_entity_poly.pdbx_seq_one_letter_code
_entity_poly.pdbx_strand_id
1 'polypeptide(L)'
;MGRKGTIIWFVLWFQSFCFATVAHIGSCLIKQDSASIVGTPTTDGDSETTYGCVASDNCNYEVHVIGNYESSNGTHGVFTDRVAGDTDVIVSVSGESPRPLILVLTSYEPVRWRLSVTSGVTIDRVILSGYYASTVTSSPNNANRQTETLRDRDNYFGYGTDN
;
A
#
# COMPACT_ATOMS: atom_id res chain seq x y z
N MET A 1 -14.28 -12.80 -16.15
CA MET A 1 -13.84 -11.47 -16.60
C MET A 1 -13.61 -10.62 -15.36
N GLY A 2 -12.46 -10.81 -14.70
CA GLY A 2 -12.06 -10.04 -13.53
C GLY A 2 -11.60 -8.66 -13.98
N ARG A 3 -12.04 -7.61 -13.29
CA ARG A 3 -11.56 -6.24 -13.54
C ARG A 3 -10.20 -6.06 -12.85
N LYS A 4 -9.43 -5.17 -13.46
CA LYS A 4 -7.98 -5.02 -13.33
C LYS A 4 -7.63 -4.34 -12.01
N GLY A 5 -6.62 -4.86 -11.32
CA GLY A 5 -6.12 -4.30 -10.07
C GLY A 5 -5.18 -3.13 -10.32
N THR A 6 -5.75 -1.95 -10.54
CA THR A 6 -4.97 -0.71 -10.59
C THR A 6 -4.68 -0.20 -9.18
N ILE A 7 -3.41 0.05 -8.87
CA ILE A 7 -2.98 0.65 -7.60
C ILE A 7 -2.99 2.18 -7.75
N ILE A 8 -4.03 2.84 -7.23
CA ILE A 8 -4.09 4.31 -7.08
C ILE A 8 -4.76 4.68 -5.75
N TRP A 9 -4.14 5.56 -4.96
CA TRP A 9 -4.77 6.37 -3.89
C TRP A 9 -4.43 7.85 -4.22
N PHE A 10 -5.27 8.89 -4.09
CA PHE A 10 -6.23 9.30 -3.05
C PHE A 10 -7.32 10.22 -3.67
N VAL A 11 -8.54 10.28 -3.09
CA VAL A 11 -9.36 11.51 -3.08
C VAL A 11 -10.17 11.59 -1.77
N LEU A 12 -9.81 12.52 -0.87
CA LEU A 12 -10.72 13.00 0.17
C LEU A 12 -11.65 14.04 -0.48
N TRP A 13 -12.95 13.75 -0.53
CA TRP A 13 -13.95 14.71 -1.05
C TRP A 13 -14.33 15.73 0.04
N PHE A 14 -13.93 16.99 -0.15
CA PHE A 14 -14.76 18.14 0.24
C PHE A 14 -15.44 18.65 -1.03
N GLN A 15 -16.72 19.00 -0.94
CA GLN A 15 -17.56 19.17 -2.12
C GLN A 15 -17.15 20.29 -3.08
N SER A 16 -17.17 19.93 -4.37
CA SER A 16 -17.48 20.73 -5.56
C SER A 16 -16.43 21.74 -6.08
N PHE A 17 -16.32 21.75 -7.41
CA PHE A 17 -15.48 22.53 -8.34
C PHE A 17 -14.17 21.88 -8.82
N CYS A 18 -14.09 21.74 -10.15
CA CYS A 18 -12.92 21.36 -10.95
C CYS A 18 -11.66 22.13 -10.53
N PHE A 19 -10.83 21.52 -9.70
CA PHE A 19 -9.39 21.71 -9.68
C PHE A 19 -8.80 20.32 -9.51
N ALA A 20 -7.85 19.94 -10.36
CA ALA A 20 -7.00 18.78 -10.10
C ALA A 20 -6.17 19.10 -8.85
N THR A 21 -6.73 18.86 -7.67
CA THR A 21 -6.05 19.08 -6.41
C THR A 21 -4.95 18.04 -6.31
N VAL A 22 -3.70 18.45 -6.51
CA VAL A 22 -2.56 17.57 -6.28
C VAL A 22 -2.58 17.17 -4.80
N ALA A 23 -2.40 15.89 -4.50
CA ALA A 23 -2.41 15.43 -3.13
C ALA A 23 -1.16 15.92 -2.39
N HIS A 24 -1.36 16.67 -1.31
CA HIS A 24 -0.31 17.13 -0.40
C HIS A 24 -0.38 16.37 0.92
N ILE A 25 0.77 15.89 1.41
CA ILE A 25 0.92 15.35 2.76
C ILE A 25 2.04 16.13 3.44
N GLY A 26 1.70 17.05 4.34
CA GLY A 26 2.66 18.01 4.88
C GLY A 26 3.34 18.80 3.75
N SER A 27 4.67 18.83 3.73
CA SER A 27 5.47 19.44 2.64
C SER A 27 5.53 18.62 1.34
N CYS A 28 5.03 17.38 1.35
CA CYS A 28 5.19 16.41 0.27
C CYS A 28 4.11 16.59 -0.81
N LEU A 29 4.53 16.99 -2.01
CA LEU A 29 3.68 17.07 -3.20
C LEU A 29 3.74 15.75 -3.98
N ILE A 30 2.70 14.92 -3.88
CA ILE A 30 2.66 13.60 -4.52
C ILE A 30 2.59 13.75 -6.04
N LYS A 31 3.50 13.08 -6.74
CA LYS A 31 3.55 13.06 -8.20
C LYS A 31 3.65 11.63 -8.71
N GLN A 32 3.02 11.40 -9.86
CA GLN A 32 3.23 10.19 -10.65
C GLN A 32 4.67 10.15 -11.18
N ASP A 33 5.27 8.96 -11.23
CA ASP A 33 6.60 8.70 -11.84
C ASP A 33 7.71 9.66 -11.37
N SER A 34 7.61 10.13 -10.12
CA SER A 34 8.62 10.94 -9.46
C SER A 34 9.93 10.15 -9.34
N ALA A 35 11.08 10.82 -9.51
CA ALA A 35 12.40 10.22 -9.35
C ALA A 35 12.68 9.66 -7.93
N SER A 36 11.79 9.95 -6.98
CA SER A 36 11.81 9.42 -5.61
C SER A 36 11.07 8.08 -5.46
N ILE A 37 10.41 7.60 -6.51
CA ILE A 37 9.70 6.33 -6.49
C ILE A 37 10.70 5.19 -6.66
N VAL A 38 10.60 4.22 -5.75
CA VAL A 38 11.47 3.03 -5.73
C VAL A 38 10.67 1.72 -5.85
N GLY A 39 9.34 1.78 -5.78
CA GLY A 39 8.48 0.61 -5.87
C GLY A 39 8.20 0.22 -7.33
N THR A 40 8.12 -1.08 -7.58
CA THR A 40 7.80 -1.66 -8.90
C THR A 40 6.61 -2.62 -8.77
N PRO A 41 5.39 -2.12 -8.48
CA PRO A 41 4.21 -2.95 -8.35
C PRO A 41 3.84 -3.57 -9.70
N THR A 42 3.38 -4.82 -9.66
CA THR A 42 2.84 -5.52 -10.83
C THR A 42 1.55 -6.25 -10.49
N THR A 43 0.62 -6.27 -11.45
CA THR A 43 -0.63 -7.03 -11.40
C THR A 43 -0.72 -7.88 -12.66
N ASP A 44 -0.86 -9.20 -12.52
CA ASP A 44 -0.93 -10.15 -13.65
C ASP A 44 0.22 -10.02 -14.67
N GLY A 45 1.38 -9.50 -14.22
CA GLY A 45 2.57 -9.27 -15.04
C GLY A 45 2.66 -7.87 -15.65
N ASP A 46 1.61 -7.06 -15.55
CA ASP A 46 1.60 -5.67 -16.00
C ASP A 46 2.12 -4.75 -14.90
N SER A 47 2.95 -3.77 -15.26
CA SER A 47 3.43 -2.75 -14.32
C SER A 47 2.32 -1.78 -13.95
N GLU A 48 2.21 -1.50 -12.66
CA GLU A 48 1.23 -0.55 -12.14
C GLU A 48 1.82 0.85 -12.00
N THR A 49 0.95 1.86 -12.08
CA THR A 49 1.35 3.25 -11.88
C THR A 49 1.77 3.48 -10.44
N THR A 50 2.80 4.29 -10.24
CA THR A 50 3.33 4.60 -8.93
C THR A 50 3.35 6.09 -8.67
N TYR A 51 3.22 6.44 -7.40
CA TYR A 51 3.21 7.82 -6.94
C TYR A 51 4.19 7.96 -5.78
N GLY A 52 4.85 9.11 -5.71
CA GLY A 52 5.81 9.36 -4.65
C GLY A 52 6.16 10.84 -4.53
N CYS A 53 6.77 11.17 -3.41
CA CYS A 53 7.31 12.48 -3.14
C CYS A 53 8.37 12.39 -2.03
N VAL A 54 9.16 13.45 -1.90
CA VAL A 54 10.10 13.62 -0.77
C VAL A 54 9.60 14.78 0.06
N ALA A 55 9.30 14.50 1.33
CA ALA A 55 8.93 15.51 2.30
C ALA A 55 10.20 16.17 2.86
N SER A 56 10.25 17.50 2.94
CA SER A 56 11.36 18.23 3.57
C SER A 56 11.19 18.40 5.09
N ASP A 57 9.99 18.12 5.60
CA ASP A 57 9.60 18.24 7.01
C ASP A 57 9.64 16.90 7.78
N ASN A 58 9.94 15.77 7.11
CA ASN A 58 10.11 14.47 7.75
C ASN A 58 11.32 13.70 7.20
N CYS A 59 12.39 13.70 7.99
CA CYS A 59 13.63 12.98 7.66
C CYS A 59 13.82 11.68 8.47
N ASN A 60 12.85 11.30 9.30
CA ASN A 60 13.04 10.21 10.27
C ASN A 60 12.64 8.85 9.70
N TYR A 61 11.61 8.82 8.86
CA TYR A 61 11.04 7.59 8.34
C TYR A 61 10.93 7.62 6.83
N GLU A 62 11.07 6.45 6.24
CA GLU A 62 10.61 6.18 4.89
C GLU A 62 9.23 5.50 4.99
N VAL A 63 8.26 5.94 4.18
CA VAL A 63 6.89 5.40 4.24
C VAL A 63 6.51 4.87 2.87
N HIS A 64 6.18 3.58 2.81
CA HIS A 64 5.68 2.94 1.59
C HIS A 64 4.25 2.49 1.82
N VAL A 65 3.36 2.84 0.88
CA VAL A 65 1.94 2.46 0.93
C VAL A 65 1.65 1.57 -0.26
N ILE A 66 1.16 0.37 0.00
CA ILE A 66 0.76 -0.60 -1.02
C ILE A 66 -0.73 -0.84 -0.85
N GLY A 67 -1.50 -0.64 -1.92
CA GLY A 67 -2.94 -0.79 -1.92
C GLY A 67 -3.41 -1.80 -2.92
N ASN A 68 -4.20 -2.79 -2.48
CA ASN A 68 -4.84 -3.76 -3.36
C ASN A 68 -6.35 -3.69 -3.20
N TYR A 69 -7.10 -3.55 -4.29
CA TYR A 69 -8.55 -3.73 -4.19
C TYR A 69 -8.87 -5.17 -3.77
N GLU A 70 -8.35 -6.13 -4.53
CA GLU A 70 -8.39 -7.56 -4.23
C GLU A 70 -7.07 -8.20 -4.67
N SER A 71 -6.87 -9.44 -4.28
CA SER A 71 -5.67 -10.20 -4.64
C SER A 71 -6.04 -11.43 -5.47
N SER A 72 -5.11 -11.87 -6.32
CA SER A 72 -5.32 -13.03 -7.19
C SER A 72 -5.65 -14.27 -6.34
N ASN A 73 -6.57 -15.08 -6.84
CA ASN A 73 -7.09 -16.28 -6.16
C ASN A 73 -7.92 -16.03 -4.89
N GLY A 74 -8.25 -14.77 -4.59
CA GLY A 74 -9.30 -14.45 -3.62
C GLY A 74 -10.69 -14.83 -4.14
N THR A 75 -11.65 -14.99 -3.24
CA THR A 75 -13.07 -15.14 -3.60
C THR A 75 -13.87 -14.04 -2.92
N HIS A 76 -14.76 -13.38 -3.66
CA HIS A 76 -15.61 -12.31 -3.16
C HIS A 76 -17.00 -12.37 -3.81
N GLY A 77 -18.01 -11.84 -3.11
CA GLY A 77 -19.40 -11.84 -3.58
C GLY A 77 -20.39 -11.48 -2.48
N VAL A 78 -21.64 -11.19 -2.87
CA VAL A 78 -22.72 -10.83 -1.93
C VAL A 78 -23.18 -12.05 -1.10
N PHE A 79 -23.02 -13.25 -1.65
CA PHE A 79 -23.50 -14.51 -1.06
C PHE A 79 -22.41 -15.56 -0.89
N THR A 80 -21.15 -15.16 -0.98
CA THR A 80 -20.00 -16.05 -0.84
C THR A 80 -19.12 -15.58 0.30
N ASP A 81 -18.51 -16.54 0.98
CA ASP A 81 -17.47 -16.22 1.95
C ASP A 81 -16.30 -15.53 1.26
N ARG A 82 -15.76 -14.52 1.93
CA ARG A 82 -14.60 -13.80 1.44
C ARG A 82 -13.35 -14.58 1.78
N VAL A 83 -12.69 -15.08 0.76
CA VAL A 83 -11.45 -15.84 0.89
C VAL A 83 -10.30 -14.97 0.45
N ALA A 84 -9.27 -14.90 1.30
CA ALA A 84 -8.11 -14.05 1.06
C ALA A 84 -7.21 -14.58 -0.07
N GLY A 85 -6.97 -13.73 -1.07
CA GLY A 85 -5.93 -13.92 -2.07
C GLY A 85 -4.53 -13.61 -1.52
N ASP A 86 -3.49 -13.96 -2.27
CA ASP A 86 -2.09 -13.81 -1.85
C ASP A 86 -1.39 -12.65 -2.56
N THR A 87 -0.84 -11.70 -1.80
CA THR A 87 0.00 -10.62 -2.36
C THR A 87 1.40 -10.72 -1.81
N ASP A 88 2.39 -10.83 -2.70
CA ASP A 88 3.81 -10.84 -2.34
C ASP A 88 4.34 -9.40 -2.22
N VAL A 89 5.06 -9.13 -1.13
CA VAL A 89 5.75 -7.85 -0.92
C VAL A 89 7.21 -8.15 -0.63
N ILE A 90 8.09 -7.66 -1.50
CA ILE A 90 9.54 -7.81 -1.35
C ILE A 90 10.10 -6.45 -1.00
N VAL A 91 10.71 -6.35 0.18
CA VAL A 91 11.42 -5.15 0.62
C VAL A 91 12.91 -5.43 0.55
N SER A 92 13.60 -4.70 -0.30
CA SER A 92 15.03 -4.78 -0.48
C SER A 92 15.70 -3.42 -0.31
N VAL A 93 16.98 -3.44 0.04
CA VAL A 93 17.81 -2.24 0.06
C VAL A 93 18.44 -2.03 -1.31
N SER A 94 18.17 -0.89 -1.94
CA SER A 94 18.92 -0.41 -3.10
C SER A 94 19.65 0.89 -2.74
N GLY A 95 20.87 0.78 -2.18
CA GLY A 95 21.69 1.91 -1.75
C GLY A 95 21.63 2.20 -0.24
N GLU A 96 22.13 3.36 0.20
CA GLU A 96 22.12 3.75 1.61
C GLU A 96 20.81 4.48 1.96
N SER A 97 19.75 3.75 2.33
CA SER A 97 18.67 4.36 3.13
C SER A 97 18.88 4.01 4.60
N PRO A 98 19.42 4.93 5.42
CA PRO A 98 19.61 4.68 6.85
C PRO A 98 18.30 4.80 7.64
N ARG A 99 17.17 5.08 6.97
CA ARG A 99 15.89 5.38 7.61
C ARG A 99 15.08 4.11 7.85
N PRO A 100 14.51 3.92 9.06
CA PRO A 100 13.53 2.87 9.29
C PRO A 100 12.32 3.01 8.37
N LEU A 101 11.85 1.89 7.82
CA LEU A 101 10.68 1.82 6.94
C LEU A 101 9.40 1.64 7.75
N ILE A 102 8.37 2.42 7.42
CA ILE A 102 6.97 2.15 7.77
C ILE A 102 6.28 1.62 6.52
N LEU A 103 5.73 0.41 6.62
CA LEU A 103 5.00 -0.23 5.52
C LEU A 103 3.51 -0.22 5.82
N VAL A 104 2.73 0.45 4.99
CA VAL A 104 1.26 0.45 5.07
C VAL A 104 0.72 -0.46 3.99
N LEU A 105 0.02 -1.52 4.40
CA LEU A 105 -0.62 -2.49 3.51
C LEU A 105 -2.13 -2.29 3.63
N THR A 106 -2.75 -1.82 2.56
CA THR A 106 -4.18 -1.53 2.54
C THR A 106 -4.92 -2.38 1.53
N SER A 107 -6.10 -2.91 1.90
CA SER A 107 -6.93 -3.61 0.93
C SER A 107 -8.44 -3.46 1.15
N TYR A 108 -9.20 -3.58 0.07
CA TYR A 108 -10.66 -3.67 0.19
C TYR A 108 -11.05 -5.09 0.59
N GLU A 109 -10.83 -6.09 -0.27
CA GLU A 109 -11.02 -7.52 0.03
C GLU A 109 -9.91 -8.08 0.96
N PRO A 110 -10.15 -9.21 1.66
CA PRO A 110 -9.11 -9.85 2.46
C PRO A 110 -7.88 -10.22 1.64
N VAL A 111 -6.69 -9.93 2.17
CA VAL A 111 -5.40 -10.29 1.55
C VAL A 111 -4.50 -10.99 2.57
N ARG A 112 -3.83 -12.04 2.12
CA ARG A 112 -2.67 -12.67 2.77
C ARG A 112 -1.40 -12.03 2.23
N TRP A 113 -0.86 -11.08 2.97
CA TRP A 113 0.37 -10.38 2.61
C TRP A 113 1.59 -11.24 2.96
N ARG A 114 2.35 -11.66 1.96
CA ARG A 114 3.57 -12.45 2.11
C ARG A 114 4.79 -11.53 2.03
N LEU A 115 5.27 -11.10 3.18
CA LEU A 115 6.35 -10.13 3.32
C LEU A 115 7.72 -10.82 3.36
N SER A 116 8.53 -10.55 2.35
CA SER A 116 9.93 -10.94 2.27
C SER A 116 10.81 -9.72 2.43
N VAL A 117 11.73 -9.74 3.39
CA VAL A 117 12.60 -8.62 3.72
C VAL A 117 14.04 -9.09 3.61
N THR A 118 14.85 -8.39 2.81
CA THR A 118 16.27 -8.73 2.68
C THR A 118 17.07 -8.27 3.90
N SER A 119 18.22 -8.89 4.15
CA SER A 119 19.15 -8.44 5.19
C SER A 119 19.52 -6.96 5.01
N GLY A 120 19.59 -6.21 6.10
CA GLY A 120 19.96 -4.80 6.10
C GLY A 120 18.79 -3.82 6.04
N VAL A 121 17.56 -4.30 5.80
CA VAL A 121 16.35 -3.47 5.94
C VAL A 121 15.92 -3.44 7.41
N THR A 122 15.61 -2.24 7.93
CA THR A 122 14.93 -2.09 9.22
C THR A 122 13.49 -1.64 8.97
N ILE A 123 12.52 -2.49 9.29
CA ILE A 123 11.10 -2.13 9.29
C ILE A 123 10.71 -1.75 10.72
N ASP A 124 10.34 -0.50 10.94
CA ASP A 124 9.83 -0.02 12.23
C ASP A 124 8.45 -0.63 12.50
N ARG A 125 7.55 -0.47 11.53
CA ARG A 125 6.14 -0.88 11.62
C ARG A 125 5.61 -1.42 10.32
N VAL A 126 4.70 -2.39 10.46
CA VAL A 126 3.78 -2.76 9.39
C VAL A 126 2.36 -2.47 9.85
N ILE A 127 1.68 -1.60 9.11
CA ILE A 127 0.32 -1.16 9.38
C ILE A 127 -0.59 -1.89 8.39
N LEU A 128 -1.51 -2.70 8.91
CA LEU A 128 -2.60 -3.25 8.12
C LEU A 128 -3.80 -2.31 8.19
N SER A 129 -4.28 -1.86 7.04
CA SER A 129 -5.54 -1.14 6.88
C SER A 129 -6.44 -1.89 5.91
N GLY A 130 -7.76 -1.88 6.10
CA GLY A 130 -8.64 -2.54 5.15
C GLY A 130 -10.07 -2.69 5.61
N TYR A 131 -10.98 -2.80 4.64
CA TYR A 131 -12.41 -2.97 4.92
C TYR A 131 -12.68 -4.36 5.50
N TYR A 132 -12.07 -5.39 4.90
CA TYR A 132 -12.02 -6.73 5.45
C TYR A 132 -10.67 -7.05 6.09
N ALA A 133 -10.67 -8.06 6.96
CA ALA A 133 -9.49 -8.44 7.71
C ALA A 133 -8.44 -9.11 6.80
N SER A 134 -7.28 -8.47 6.70
CA SER A 134 -6.09 -9.02 6.05
C SER A 134 -5.12 -9.59 7.09
N THR A 135 -4.21 -10.45 6.63
CA THR A 135 -3.13 -11.02 7.45
C THR A 135 -1.79 -10.78 6.79
N VAL A 136 -0.72 -10.89 7.58
CA VAL A 136 0.64 -10.68 7.11
C VAL A 136 1.53 -11.76 7.68
N THR A 137 2.19 -12.48 6.79
CA THR A 137 3.21 -13.48 7.12
C THR A 137 4.56 -12.93 6.69
N SER A 138 5.55 -13.04 7.58
CA SER A 138 6.92 -12.59 7.29
C SER A 138 7.89 -13.76 7.40
N SER A 139 8.89 -13.78 6.52
CA SER A 139 10.01 -14.74 6.61
C SER A 139 10.79 -14.59 7.94
N PRO A 140 11.39 -15.67 8.51
CA PRO A 140 11.89 -15.72 9.89
C PRO A 140 13.00 -14.74 10.27
N ASN A 141 13.60 -14.02 9.32
CA ASN A 141 14.79 -13.20 9.55
C ASN A 141 14.50 -11.82 10.17
N ASN A 142 13.24 -11.53 10.56
CA ASN A 142 12.80 -10.20 10.99
C ASN A 142 12.44 -10.18 12.49
N ALA A 143 13.44 -10.14 13.35
CA ALA A 143 13.25 -10.21 14.81
C ALA A 143 12.66 -8.94 15.45
N ASN A 144 12.61 -7.80 14.76
CA ASN A 144 12.20 -6.50 15.33
C ASN A 144 11.06 -5.85 14.53
N ARG A 145 9.89 -6.50 14.47
CA ARG A 145 8.72 -5.97 13.75
C ARG A 145 7.56 -5.68 14.70
N GLN A 146 7.11 -4.43 14.76
CA GLN A 146 5.80 -4.12 15.34
C GLN A 146 4.73 -4.20 14.25
N THR A 147 3.72 -5.04 14.45
CA THR A 147 2.55 -5.10 13.56
C THR A 147 1.41 -4.36 14.23
N GLU A 148 0.93 -3.32 13.57
CA GLU A 148 -0.23 -2.55 14.01
C GLU A 148 -1.37 -2.82 13.03
N THR A 149 -2.56 -3.08 13.54
CA THR A 149 -3.75 -3.33 12.70
C THR A 149 -4.73 -2.21 12.95
N LEU A 150 -4.91 -1.34 11.96
CA LEU A 150 -5.90 -0.29 11.96
C LEU A 150 -7.14 -0.81 11.23
N ARG A 151 -8.20 -1.09 11.98
CA ARG A 151 -9.52 -1.45 11.43
C ARG A 151 -10.47 -0.31 11.73
N ASP A 152 -10.89 0.41 10.70
CA ASP A 152 -12.02 1.31 10.80
C ASP A 152 -12.95 1.02 9.62
N ARG A 153 -14.04 0.31 9.90
CA ARG A 153 -15.07 -0.04 8.91
C ARG A 153 -15.84 1.18 8.42
N ASP A 154 -15.75 2.31 9.12
CA ASP A 154 -16.68 3.41 8.96
C ASP A 154 -16.07 4.61 8.20
N ASN A 155 -14.74 4.74 8.00
CA ASN A 155 -14.19 6.04 7.60
C ASN A 155 -13.07 6.14 6.52
N TYR A 156 -12.48 5.07 5.97
CA TYR A 156 -11.26 5.25 5.12
C TYR A 156 -11.22 4.57 3.75
N PHE A 157 -12.34 4.09 3.21
CA PHE A 157 -12.35 3.42 1.91
C PHE A 157 -13.12 4.23 0.87
N GLY A 158 -12.39 4.78 -0.10
CA GLY A 158 -12.96 5.40 -1.30
C GLY A 158 -13.04 4.40 -2.44
N TYR A 159 -14.09 4.49 -3.26
CA TYR A 159 -14.16 3.80 -4.54
C TYR A 159 -13.40 4.64 -5.58
N GLY A 160 -12.33 4.10 -6.15
CA GLY A 160 -11.62 4.74 -7.27
C GLY A 160 -12.42 4.59 -8.57
N THR A 161 -12.27 5.57 -9.47
CA THR A 161 -12.71 5.46 -10.87
C THR A 161 -11.46 5.50 -11.76
N ASP A 162 -11.07 4.34 -12.27
CA ASP A 162 -10.13 4.19 -13.36
C ASP A 162 -10.81 4.65 -14.67
N ASN A 163 -10.39 5.81 -15.19
CA ASN A 163 -10.70 6.25 -16.55
C ASN A 163 -9.46 6.06 -17.42
#